data_AF-A0A0F8YJT3-F1
#
_entry.id   AF-A0A0F8YJT3-F1
#
_cell.length_a   1.000
_cell.length_b   1.000
_cell.length_c   1.000
_cell.angle_alpha   90.00
_cell.angle_beta   90.00
_cell.angle_gamma   90.00
#
_symmetry.space_group_name_H-M   'P 1'
#
loop_
_entity.id
_entity.type
_entity.pdbx_description
1 polymer ?
#
loop_
_entity_poly.entity_id
_entity_poly.type
_entity_poly.pdbx_seq_one_letter_code
_entity_poly.pdbx_strand_id
1 'polypeptide(L)'
;MAQAFTTFLQAVTGNAILADSTADSLKKLWKLRKPSVLPTRLGMAFGSERKYVSCQVDPSKFKTIELLHVTDVQMFHRGCRLDRVLEYRDWVLAKPNRFMLWGGDMIDASTIFSPGRPWDNILAPDGQVMGFIEHWMPAAHRVLGYVGGNHERRGLKTFGDLGLLLATFLGIPYSGGQQFVDIHYGAWKPFTVHLWHGGGASKTDGGKMQMLTHWMKEYPGANLYLVGHLHTAMTVFKFPPKRDHQRLEIKFMKSAGAMSSSFLKTWGTYAETAGMSASDVLMARAILFPDGKWELTLR
;
A
#
# COMPACT_ATOMS: atom_id res chain seq x y z
N MET A 1 -21.17 29.90 -4.15
CA MET A 1 -19.87 29.21 -4.00
C MET A 1 -19.81 28.29 -2.77
N ALA A 2 -20.22 28.73 -1.58
CA ALA A 2 -20.22 27.87 -0.37
C ALA A 2 -21.07 26.59 -0.51
N GLN A 3 -22.26 26.69 -1.10
CA GLN A 3 -23.19 25.56 -1.25
C GLN A 3 -22.65 24.45 -2.17
N ALA A 4 -21.97 24.80 -3.26
CA ALA A 4 -21.32 23.85 -4.16
C ALA A 4 -20.11 23.14 -3.50
N PHE A 5 -19.41 23.83 -2.59
CA PHE A 5 -18.33 23.25 -1.80
C PHE A 5 -18.86 22.27 -0.75
N THR A 6 -20.01 22.57 -0.13
CA THR A 6 -20.71 21.67 0.80
C THR A 6 -21.26 20.43 0.09
N THR A 7 -21.86 20.56 -1.10
CA THR A 7 -22.33 19.41 -1.88
C THR A 7 -21.17 18.56 -2.39
N PHE A 8 -20.04 19.16 -2.77
CA PHE A 8 -18.82 18.43 -3.14
C PHE A 8 -18.21 17.70 -1.94
N LEU A 9 -18.11 18.34 -0.77
CA LEU A 9 -17.69 17.66 0.46
C LEU A 9 -18.64 16.53 0.84
N GLN A 10 -19.96 16.73 0.83
CA GLN A 10 -20.94 15.68 1.12
C GLN A 10 -20.90 14.52 0.11
N ALA A 11 -20.66 14.82 -1.17
CA ALA A 11 -20.53 13.80 -2.22
C ALA A 11 -19.17 13.06 -2.17
N VAL A 12 -18.12 13.69 -1.66
CA VAL A 12 -16.76 13.12 -1.56
C VAL A 12 -16.53 12.40 -0.22
N THR A 13 -17.18 12.84 0.87
CA THR A 13 -17.01 12.23 2.20
C THR A 13 -18.09 11.23 2.56
N GLY A 14 -19.18 11.13 1.79
CA GLY A 14 -20.25 10.14 2.00
C GLY A 14 -21.07 10.28 3.30
N ASN A 15 -20.63 11.09 4.24
CA ASN A 15 -21.32 11.51 5.45
C ASN A 15 -20.72 12.83 5.98
N ALA A 16 -21.51 13.57 6.75
CA ALA A 16 -21.09 14.80 7.41
C ALA A 16 -20.09 14.49 8.55
N ILE A 17 -18.79 14.55 8.27
CA ILE A 17 -17.73 14.14 9.23
C ILE A 17 -17.60 15.10 10.44
N LEU A 18 -18.25 16.27 10.42
CA LEU A 18 -18.06 17.31 11.43
C LEU A 18 -19.35 17.80 12.12
N ALA A 19 -20.44 17.03 12.07
CA ALA A 19 -21.65 17.37 12.84
C ALA A 19 -21.62 16.81 14.28
N ASP A 20 -20.82 15.77 14.53
CA ASP A 20 -20.70 15.14 15.84
C ASP A 20 -19.46 15.63 16.61
N SER A 21 -19.45 15.43 17.93
CA SER A 21 -18.26 15.65 18.74
C SER A 21 -17.10 14.75 18.29
N THR A 22 -15.85 15.19 18.50
CA THR A 22 -14.66 14.37 18.19
C THR A 22 -14.70 13.01 18.88
N ALA A 23 -15.22 12.94 20.11
CA ALA A 23 -15.39 11.70 20.85
C ALA A 23 -16.41 10.74 20.19
N ASP A 24 -17.49 11.26 19.63
CA ASP A 24 -18.52 10.44 19.00
C ASP A 24 -18.09 9.94 17.62
N SER A 25 -17.42 10.78 16.83
CA SER A 25 -16.77 10.34 15.59
C SER A 25 -15.77 9.20 15.86
N LEU A 26 -15.00 9.33 16.93
CA LEU A 26 -14.06 8.31 17.35
C LEU A 26 -14.73 6.99 17.72
N LYS A 27 -15.81 7.04 18.53
CA LYS A 27 -16.62 5.86 18.86
C LYS A 27 -17.22 5.21 17.62
N LYS A 28 -17.69 6.00 16.64
CA LYS A 28 -18.23 5.49 15.37
C LYS A 28 -17.15 4.74 14.60
N LEU A 29 -15.96 5.32 14.44
CA LEU A 29 -14.83 4.66 13.77
C LEU A 29 -14.42 3.36 14.46
N TRP A 30 -14.36 3.35 15.80
CA TRP A 30 -14.01 2.15 16.56
C TRP A 30 -15.02 1.01 16.39
N LYS A 31 -16.32 1.32 16.19
CA LYS A 31 -17.35 0.32 15.88
C LYS A 31 -17.18 -0.31 14.49
N LEU A 32 -16.57 0.41 13.54
CA LEU A 32 -16.28 -0.10 12.20
C LEU A 32 -15.03 -1.00 12.18
N ARG A 33 -14.15 -0.86 13.16
CA ARG A 33 -12.91 -1.63 13.24
C ARG A 33 -13.22 -3.10 13.45
N LYS A 34 -12.68 -3.93 12.55
CA LYS A 34 -12.70 -5.40 12.66
C LYS A 34 -11.34 -5.90 13.13
N PRO A 35 -11.27 -7.00 13.90
CA PRO A 35 -10.00 -7.64 14.21
C PRO A 35 -9.36 -8.19 12.92
N SER A 36 -8.02 -8.26 12.89
CA SER A 36 -7.29 -8.87 11.77
C SER A 36 -7.85 -10.24 11.44
N VAL A 37 -8.06 -10.52 10.14
CA VAL A 37 -8.61 -11.80 9.69
C VAL A 37 -7.61 -12.93 9.83
N LEU A 38 -6.33 -12.62 9.66
CA LEU A 38 -5.26 -13.60 9.78
C LEU A 38 -4.55 -13.44 11.13
N PRO A 39 -4.22 -14.56 11.80
CA PRO A 39 -3.28 -14.53 12.91
C PRO A 39 -1.95 -13.92 12.44
N THR A 40 -1.52 -12.85 13.11
CA THR A 40 -0.34 -12.08 12.75
C THR A 40 0.61 -11.97 13.92
N ARG A 41 1.89 -12.27 13.69
CA ARG A 41 2.99 -12.02 14.61
C ARG A 41 3.85 -10.89 14.08
N LEU A 42 4.26 -10.00 14.97
CA LEU A 42 5.06 -8.83 14.65
C LEU A 42 6.45 -9.01 15.26
N GLY A 43 7.49 -8.74 14.48
CA GLY A 43 8.89 -8.88 14.87
C GLY A 43 9.72 -7.64 14.47
N MET A 44 10.97 -7.63 14.95
CA MET A 44 11.95 -6.58 14.67
C MET A 44 11.39 -5.18 14.95
N ALA A 45 11.20 -4.90 16.24
CA ALA A 45 10.70 -3.64 16.75
C ALA A 45 11.71 -2.51 16.53
N PHE A 46 11.23 -1.36 16.05
CA PHE A 46 12.00 -0.12 16.08
C PHE A 46 11.07 1.03 16.50
N GLY A 47 11.07 1.36 17.80
CA GLY A 47 10.04 2.20 18.38
C GLY A 47 8.64 1.60 18.15
N SER A 48 7.75 2.39 17.57
CA SER A 48 6.39 1.97 17.21
C SER A 48 6.30 1.19 15.89
N GLU A 49 7.40 1.06 15.16
CA GLU A 49 7.45 0.37 13.88
C GLU A 49 7.72 -1.14 14.03
N ARG A 50 7.24 -1.91 13.06
CA ARG A 50 7.45 -3.36 12.92
C ARG A 50 8.01 -3.65 11.54
N LYS A 51 9.30 -4.03 11.51
CA LYS A 51 9.98 -4.32 10.24
C LYS A 51 9.65 -5.71 9.70
N TYR A 52 9.21 -6.63 10.55
CA TYR A 52 8.89 -7.99 10.17
C TYR A 52 7.47 -8.37 10.58
N VAL A 53 6.72 -8.95 9.65
CA VAL A 53 5.34 -9.42 9.85
C VAL A 53 5.25 -10.87 9.39
N SER A 54 4.67 -11.75 10.22
CA SER A 54 4.41 -13.14 9.87
C SER A 54 2.92 -13.43 10.01
N CYS A 55 2.28 -13.84 8.91
CA CYS A 55 0.86 -14.11 8.82
C CYS A 55 0.62 -15.60 8.58
N GLN A 56 -0.34 -16.19 9.32
CA GLN A 56 -0.76 -17.57 9.13
C GLN A 56 -2.07 -17.61 8.34
N VAL A 57 -2.08 -18.38 7.26
CA VAL A 57 -3.27 -18.64 6.44
C VAL A 57 -3.65 -20.10 6.62
N ASP A 58 -4.94 -20.34 6.86
CA ASP A 58 -5.50 -21.68 6.99
C ASP A 58 -5.92 -22.21 5.59
N PRO A 59 -5.23 -23.25 5.06
CA PRO A 59 -5.53 -23.81 3.74
C PRO A 59 -6.88 -24.55 3.69
N SER A 60 -7.51 -24.85 4.83
CA SER A 60 -8.87 -25.39 4.85
C SER A 60 -9.92 -24.31 4.58
N LYS A 61 -9.62 -23.04 4.89
CA LYS A 61 -10.55 -21.90 4.73
C LYS A 61 -10.48 -21.26 3.35
N PHE A 62 -9.29 -21.23 2.77
CA PHE A 62 -9.06 -20.57 1.49
C PHE A 62 -8.44 -21.56 0.51
N LYS A 63 -9.04 -21.67 -0.68
CA LYS A 63 -8.46 -22.43 -1.81
C LYS A 63 -7.35 -21.66 -2.51
N THR A 64 -7.47 -20.34 -2.51
CA THR A 64 -6.46 -19.38 -2.98
C THR A 64 -6.56 -18.14 -2.11
N ILE A 65 -5.48 -17.37 -2.02
CA ILE A 65 -5.53 -15.99 -1.52
C ILE A 65 -5.00 -15.03 -2.57
N GLU A 66 -5.56 -13.82 -2.62
CA GLU A 66 -5.12 -12.76 -3.51
C GLU A 66 -4.49 -11.63 -2.66
N LEU A 67 -3.29 -11.19 -3.01
CA LEU A 67 -2.56 -10.11 -2.37
C LEU A 67 -2.50 -8.93 -3.34
N LEU A 68 -3.17 -7.84 -3.00
CA LEU A 68 -3.19 -6.61 -3.79
C LEU A 68 -2.21 -5.60 -3.21
N HIS A 69 -1.32 -5.07 -4.04
CA HIS A 69 -0.44 -3.97 -3.69
C HIS A 69 -1.16 -2.63 -3.90
N VAL A 70 -1.55 -1.97 -2.81
CA VAL A 70 -2.21 -0.65 -2.86
C VAL A 70 -1.17 0.39 -2.47
N THR A 71 -0.90 1.35 -3.34
CA THR A 71 0.14 2.37 -3.14
C THR A 71 -0.22 3.64 -3.90
N ASP A 72 0.43 4.76 -3.57
CA ASP A 72 0.33 6.01 -4.32
C ASP A 72 -1.13 6.43 -4.52
N VAL A 73 -1.90 6.29 -3.44
CA VAL A 73 -3.33 6.62 -3.37
C VAL A 73 -3.50 8.13 -3.40
N GLN A 74 -2.65 8.84 -2.63
CA GLN A 74 -2.64 10.29 -2.49
C GLN A 74 -4.06 10.84 -2.28
N MET A 75 -4.80 10.17 -1.39
CA MET A 75 -6.20 10.48 -1.14
C MET A 75 -6.33 11.93 -0.71
N PHE A 76 -7.39 12.59 -1.19
CA PHE A 76 -7.68 14.02 -0.97
C PHE A 76 -6.75 15.02 -1.69
N HIS A 77 -5.88 14.56 -2.59
CA HIS A 77 -5.41 15.43 -3.67
C HIS A 77 -6.55 15.63 -4.69
N ARG A 78 -6.71 16.84 -5.26
CA ARG A 78 -7.77 17.16 -6.26
C ARG A 78 -7.75 16.25 -7.49
N GLY A 79 -6.56 15.78 -7.85
CA GLY A 79 -6.32 14.82 -8.92
C GLY A 79 -6.52 13.35 -8.56
N CYS A 80 -6.83 13.01 -7.30
CA CYS A 80 -7.03 11.61 -6.88
C CYS A 80 -8.31 11.05 -7.53
N ARG A 81 -8.20 9.85 -8.13
CA ARG A 81 -9.33 9.07 -8.66
C ARG A 81 -10.01 8.32 -7.52
N LEU A 82 -10.71 9.05 -6.65
CA LEU A 82 -11.34 8.48 -5.44
C LEU A 82 -12.32 7.35 -5.77
N ASP A 83 -13.08 7.48 -6.85
CA ASP A 83 -13.93 6.43 -7.40
C ASP A 83 -13.18 5.11 -7.59
N ARG A 84 -11.98 5.17 -8.19
CA ARG A 84 -11.11 4.01 -8.38
C ARG A 84 -10.53 3.50 -7.06
N VAL A 85 -10.17 4.38 -6.12
CA VAL A 85 -9.72 3.97 -4.78
C VAL A 85 -10.78 3.11 -4.09
N LEU A 86 -12.04 3.58 -4.09
CA LEU A 86 -13.16 2.87 -3.49
C LEU A 86 -13.49 1.58 -4.24
N GLU A 87 -13.41 1.57 -5.57
CA GLU A 87 -13.56 0.36 -6.37
C GLU A 87 -12.55 -0.73 -5.98
N TYR A 88 -11.28 -0.39 -5.77
CA TYR A 88 -10.27 -1.38 -5.37
C TYR A 88 -10.49 -1.86 -3.94
N ARG A 89 -10.84 -0.97 -3.01
CA ARG A 89 -11.24 -1.33 -1.64
C ARG A 89 -12.41 -2.30 -1.65
N ASP A 90 -13.46 -1.97 -2.39
CA ASP A 90 -14.70 -2.74 -2.43
C ASP A 90 -14.48 -4.07 -3.14
N TRP A 91 -13.61 -4.12 -4.14
CA TRP A 91 -13.16 -5.37 -4.75
C TRP A 91 -12.46 -6.28 -3.73
N VAL A 92 -11.60 -5.74 -2.86
CA VAL A 92 -10.98 -6.55 -1.79
C VAL A 92 -12.06 -7.07 -0.84
N LEU A 93 -13.00 -6.21 -0.41
CA LEU A 93 -14.07 -6.59 0.50
C LEU A 93 -15.06 -7.60 -0.10
N ALA A 94 -15.23 -7.62 -1.43
CA ALA A 94 -16.17 -8.49 -2.12
C ALA A 94 -15.85 -9.98 -2.01
N LYS A 95 -14.61 -10.38 -1.64
CA LYS A 95 -14.29 -11.79 -1.38
C LYS A 95 -13.41 -11.97 -0.15
N PRO A 96 -13.67 -12.99 0.69
CA PRO A 96 -12.98 -13.18 1.95
C PRO A 96 -11.53 -13.66 1.81
N ASN A 97 -11.05 -13.96 0.61
CA ASN A 97 -9.69 -14.44 0.36
C ASN A 97 -8.77 -13.34 -0.22
N ARG A 98 -9.19 -12.08 -0.20
CA ARG A 98 -8.44 -10.94 -0.71
C ARG A 98 -7.84 -10.14 0.44
N PHE A 99 -6.58 -9.79 0.28
CA PHE A 99 -5.78 -9.08 1.26
C PHE A 99 -4.94 -8.01 0.58
N MET A 100 -4.42 -7.07 1.36
CA MET A 100 -3.68 -5.92 0.86
C MET A 100 -2.30 -5.82 1.50
N LEU A 101 -1.37 -5.28 0.71
CA LEU A 101 -0.06 -4.82 1.13
C LEU A 101 0.05 -3.36 0.70
N TRP A 102 0.29 -2.47 1.65
CA TRP A 102 0.24 -1.04 1.44
C TRP A 102 1.62 -0.46 1.19
N GLY A 103 1.83 0.06 -0.01
CA GLY A 103 3.12 0.54 -0.51
C GLY A 103 3.48 1.98 -0.16
N GLY A 104 2.67 2.70 0.63
CA GLY A 104 2.93 4.11 0.98
C GLY A 104 2.18 5.10 0.09
N ASP A 105 2.31 6.38 0.43
CA ASP A 105 1.62 7.50 -0.21
C ASP A 105 0.08 7.33 -0.19
N MET A 106 -0.45 6.95 0.97
CA MET A 106 -1.87 6.75 1.22
C MET A 106 -2.66 8.06 1.18
N ILE A 107 -2.06 9.12 1.70
CA ILE A 107 -2.55 10.50 1.70
C ILE A 107 -1.48 11.38 1.05
N ASP A 108 -1.86 12.55 0.51
CA ASP A 108 -0.89 13.41 -0.17
C ASP A 108 -0.06 14.25 0.80
N ALA A 109 -0.70 14.80 1.84
CA ALA A 109 -0.05 15.59 2.89
C ALA A 109 1.00 16.62 2.38
N SER A 110 0.76 17.24 1.20
CA SER A 110 1.66 18.28 0.70
C SER A 110 1.75 19.45 1.69
N THR A 111 2.95 19.97 1.86
CA THR A 111 3.24 21.15 2.68
C THR A 111 3.92 22.20 1.82
N ILE A 112 4.17 23.39 2.35
CA ILE A 112 4.95 24.41 1.63
C ILE A 112 6.39 23.96 1.31
N PHE A 113 6.88 22.89 1.94
CA PHE A 113 8.22 22.33 1.74
C PHE A 113 8.24 21.13 0.79
N SER A 114 7.09 20.68 0.27
CA SER A 114 7.04 19.55 -0.66
C SER A 114 7.20 19.99 -2.12
N PRO A 115 7.60 19.08 -3.03
CA PRO A 115 7.54 19.34 -4.47
C PRO A 115 6.11 19.62 -4.98
N GLY A 116 5.11 18.95 -4.39
CA GLY A 116 3.69 19.25 -4.58
C GLY A 116 3.24 20.47 -3.75
N ARG A 117 2.03 20.98 -4.03
CA ARG A 117 1.53 22.20 -3.39
C ARG A 117 0.39 21.86 -2.41
N PRO A 118 0.35 22.47 -1.20
CA PRO A 118 -0.73 22.23 -0.25
C PRO A 118 -2.10 22.62 -0.81
N TRP A 119 -2.16 23.58 -1.73
CA TRP A 119 -3.37 24.08 -2.38
C TRP A 119 -4.03 23.08 -3.34
N ASP A 120 -3.30 22.04 -3.75
CA ASP A 120 -3.82 20.97 -4.59
C ASP A 120 -4.60 19.93 -3.79
N ASN A 121 -4.62 20.06 -2.46
CA ASN A 121 -5.41 19.22 -1.57
C ASN A 121 -6.78 19.81 -1.28
N ILE A 122 -7.75 18.93 -1.05
CA ILE A 122 -9.10 19.30 -0.59
C ILE A 122 -9.22 19.35 0.93
N LEU A 123 -8.27 18.74 1.66
CA LEU A 123 -8.20 18.76 3.12
C LEU A 123 -6.76 19.03 3.60
N ALA A 124 -6.63 19.65 4.77
CA ALA A 124 -5.37 19.74 5.50
C ALA A 124 -4.89 18.34 5.95
N PRO A 125 -3.58 18.14 6.24
CA PRO A 125 -3.02 16.81 6.50
C PRO A 125 -3.73 16.00 7.60
N ASP A 126 -4.16 16.64 8.68
CA ASP A 126 -4.96 16.04 9.76
C ASP A 126 -6.35 15.60 9.27
N GLY A 127 -7.01 16.43 8.46
CA GLY A 127 -8.27 16.09 7.79
C GLY A 127 -8.11 14.93 6.82
N GLN A 128 -6.98 14.85 6.10
CA GLN A 128 -6.68 13.71 5.22
C GLN A 128 -6.53 12.42 6.01
N VAL A 129 -5.84 12.46 7.16
CA VAL A 129 -5.70 11.30 8.06
C VAL A 129 -7.07 10.80 8.48
N MET A 130 -7.93 11.67 9.04
CA MET A 130 -9.24 11.27 9.54
C MET A 130 -10.16 10.78 8.42
N GLY A 131 -10.18 11.49 7.29
CA GLY A 131 -10.96 11.08 6.12
C GLY A 131 -10.48 9.74 5.57
N PHE A 132 -9.17 9.49 5.51
CA PHE A 132 -8.63 8.23 5.02
C PHE A 132 -9.01 7.08 5.94
N ILE A 133 -8.89 7.29 7.26
CA ILE A 133 -9.27 6.30 8.27
C ILE A 133 -10.74 5.91 8.10
N GLU A 134 -11.65 6.85 7.91
CA GLU A 134 -13.07 6.54 7.72
C GLU A 134 -13.34 5.65 6.50
N HIS A 135 -12.70 5.95 5.37
CA HIS A 135 -12.90 5.19 4.14
C HIS A 135 -12.28 3.79 4.22
N TRP A 136 -11.19 3.61 4.98
CA TRP A 136 -10.42 2.37 5.00
C TRP A 136 -10.60 1.52 6.27
N MET A 137 -11.18 2.05 7.35
CA MET A 137 -11.47 1.29 8.57
C MET A 137 -12.23 -0.02 8.29
N PRO A 138 -13.24 -0.06 7.39
CA PRO A 138 -13.95 -1.31 7.08
C PRO A 138 -13.05 -2.40 6.46
N ALA A 139 -11.93 -2.02 5.84
CA ALA A 139 -11.00 -2.91 5.14
C ALA A 139 -9.66 -3.11 5.86
N ALA A 140 -9.37 -2.35 6.93
CA ALA A 140 -8.10 -2.42 7.67
C ALA A 140 -7.71 -3.83 8.13
N HIS A 141 -8.69 -4.63 8.57
CA HIS A 141 -8.51 -6.04 8.95
C HIS A 141 -7.97 -6.97 7.83
N ARG A 142 -7.84 -6.47 6.59
CA ARG A 142 -7.29 -7.16 5.42
C ARG A 142 -5.89 -6.68 5.02
N VAL A 143 -5.32 -5.70 5.73
CA VAL A 143 -3.99 -5.16 5.44
C VAL A 143 -2.94 -5.97 6.20
N LEU A 144 -2.07 -6.66 5.47
CA LEU A 144 -1.05 -7.55 6.03
C LEU A 144 0.29 -6.83 6.30
N GLY A 145 0.50 -5.70 5.64
CA GLY A 145 1.73 -4.92 5.74
C GLY A 145 1.51 -3.52 5.20
N TYR A 146 2.23 -2.55 5.75
CA TYR A 146 2.20 -1.15 5.34
C TYR A 146 3.58 -0.54 5.50
N VAL A 147 4.11 0.00 4.41
CA VAL A 147 5.27 0.88 4.41
C VAL A 147 4.86 2.33 4.18
N GLY A 148 5.44 3.26 4.93
CA GLY A 148 5.21 4.68 4.73
C GLY A 148 5.83 5.18 3.42
N GLY A 149 5.13 6.09 2.74
CA GLY A 149 5.63 6.78 1.56
C GLY A 149 6.32 8.09 1.90
N ASN A 150 6.87 8.77 0.88
CA ASN A 150 7.46 10.08 1.11
C ASN A 150 6.40 11.14 1.39
N HIS A 151 5.15 10.96 0.96
CA HIS A 151 4.06 11.89 1.23
C HIS A 151 3.69 11.90 2.72
N GLU A 152 3.49 10.74 3.35
CA GLU A 152 3.19 10.71 4.79
C GLU A 152 4.36 11.19 5.66
N ARG A 153 5.60 10.97 5.19
CA ARG A 153 6.82 11.45 5.87
C ARG A 153 7.09 12.94 5.71
N ARG A 154 6.34 13.68 4.88
CA ARG A 154 6.48 15.16 4.78
C ARG A 154 6.27 15.84 6.12
N GLY A 155 5.42 15.26 6.97
CA GLY A 155 5.15 15.73 8.32
C GLY A 155 6.33 15.63 9.28
N LEU A 156 7.36 14.82 9.02
CA LEU A 156 8.49 14.64 9.94
C LEU A 156 9.23 15.94 10.27
N LYS A 157 9.20 16.92 9.37
CA LYS A 157 9.81 18.24 9.58
C LYS A 157 8.93 19.19 10.41
N THR A 158 7.69 18.83 10.68
CA THR A 158 6.67 19.72 11.25
C THR A 158 5.90 19.09 12.41
N PHE A 159 5.21 17.98 12.17
CA PHE A 159 4.23 17.39 13.09
C PHE A 159 4.29 15.84 13.20
N GLY A 160 5.31 15.21 12.60
CA GLY A 160 5.57 13.77 12.73
C GLY A 160 5.15 12.92 11.54
N ASP A 161 5.24 11.60 11.70
CA ASP A 161 4.94 10.62 10.66
C ASP A 161 3.42 10.33 10.60
N LEU A 162 2.77 10.79 9.52
CA LEU A 162 1.33 10.57 9.34
C LEU A 162 0.99 9.11 8.99
N GLY A 163 1.93 8.35 8.44
CA GLY A 163 1.73 6.94 8.11
C GLY A 163 1.64 6.10 9.38
N LEU A 164 2.48 6.40 10.37
CA LEU A 164 2.37 5.80 11.70
C LEU A 164 1.02 6.13 12.35
N LEU A 165 0.53 7.37 12.20
CA LEU A 165 -0.76 7.79 12.74
C LEU A 165 -1.92 7.01 12.10
N LEU A 166 -1.94 6.92 10.76
CA LEU A 166 -2.89 6.10 10.01
C LEU A 166 -2.89 4.66 10.50
N ALA A 167 -1.71 4.05 10.58
CA ALA A 167 -1.56 2.66 11.00
C ALA A 167 -2.03 2.41 12.43
N THR A 168 -1.80 3.38 13.32
CA THR A 168 -2.22 3.31 14.73
C THR A 168 -3.73 3.27 14.84
N PHE A 169 -4.44 4.18 14.16
CA PHE A 169 -5.91 4.22 14.20
C PHE A 169 -6.55 3.01 13.53
N LEU A 170 -6.00 2.58 12.39
CA LEU A 170 -6.49 1.39 11.68
C LEU A 170 -6.11 0.08 12.40
N GLY A 171 -5.11 0.12 13.27
CA GLY A 171 -4.60 -1.02 14.01
C GLY A 171 -3.89 -2.05 13.14
N ILE A 172 -3.08 -1.58 12.18
CA ILE A 172 -2.35 -2.37 11.19
C ILE A 172 -0.83 -2.24 11.40
N PRO A 173 -0.01 -3.22 10.97
CA PRO A 173 1.45 -3.13 11.10
C PRO A 173 2.04 -2.02 10.22
N TYR A 174 3.06 -1.32 10.70
CA TYR A 174 3.69 -0.19 9.99
C TYR A 174 5.22 -0.25 10.01
N SER A 175 5.83 0.19 8.91
CA SER A 175 7.25 0.54 8.82
C SER A 175 7.42 1.82 8.00
N GLY A 176 8.13 2.81 8.52
CA GLY A 176 8.42 4.05 7.79
C GLY A 176 9.39 3.88 6.60
N GLY A 177 9.90 2.67 6.35
CA GLY A 177 10.88 2.38 5.29
C GLY A 177 10.56 1.09 4.52
N GLN A 178 11.20 -0.01 4.89
CA GLN A 178 10.98 -1.34 4.29
C GLN A 178 10.27 -2.26 5.28
N GLN A 179 9.48 -3.20 4.80
CA GLN A 179 8.83 -4.21 5.61
C GLN A 179 8.93 -5.59 4.94
N PHE A 180 9.21 -6.59 5.76
CA PHE A 180 9.35 -7.98 5.39
C PHE A 180 8.10 -8.71 5.85
N VAL A 181 7.36 -9.33 4.92
CA VAL A 181 6.09 -9.99 5.21
C VAL A 181 6.15 -11.45 4.79
N ASP A 182 6.04 -12.34 5.76
CA ASP A 182 6.05 -13.78 5.56
C ASP A 182 4.62 -14.33 5.65
N ILE A 183 4.19 -15.03 4.60
CA ILE A 183 2.85 -15.60 4.50
C ILE A 183 2.97 -17.13 4.50
N HIS A 184 2.53 -17.76 5.59
CA HIS A 184 2.50 -19.21 5.73
C HIS A 184 1.16 -19.74 5.23
N TYR A 185 1.18 -20.56 4.17
CA TYR A 185 -0.04 -21.05 3.51
C TYR A 185 0.18 -22.41 2.84
N GLY A 186 -0.36 -23.48 3.42
CA GLY A 186 -0.18 -24.85 2.89
C GLY A 186 1.31 -25.23 2.77
N ALA A 187 1.75 -25.57 1.56
CA ALA A 187 3.13 -25.96 1.25
C ALA A 187 4.13 -24.79 1.26
N TRP A 188 3.67 -23.53 1.35
CA TRP A 188 4.54 -22.36 1.43
C TRP A 188 5.31 -22.33 2.75
N LYS A 189 6.65 -22.31 2.67
CA LYS A 189 7.57 -22.24 3.81
C LYS A 189 8.48 -21.00 3.82
N PRO A 190 8.02 -19.83 4.25
CA PRO A 190 6.79 -19.13 3.84
C PRO A 190 6.84 -18.64 2.38
N PHE A 191 5.77 -18.00 1.90
CA PHE A 191 5.83 -17.08 0.76
C PHE A 191 6.34 -15.72 1.26
N THR A 192 7.50 -15.29 0.80
CA THR A 192 8.19 -14.10 1.32
C THR A 192 7.94 -12.88 0.45
N VAL A 193 7.49 -11.79 1.07
CA VAL A 193 7.26 -10.50 0.41
C VAL A 193 8.16 -9.43 0.99
N HIS A 194 8.88 -8.72 0.13
CA HIS A 194 9.56 -7.47 0.48
C HIS A 194 8.74 -6.30 -0.02
N LEU A 195 8.40 -5.42 0.91
CA LEU A 195 7.61 -4.22 0.66
C LEU A 195 8.48 -2.99 0.91
N TRP A 196 8.48 -2.07 -0.04
CA TRP A 196 9.17 -0.79 0.07
C TRP A 196 8.42 0.22 -0.77
N HIS A 197 8.27 1.45 -0.29
CA HIS A 197 7.61 2.47 -1.09
C HIS A 197 8.36 2.76 -2.40
N GLY A 198 9.68 2.72 -2.37
CA GLY A 198 10.52 3.07 -3.50
C GLY A 198 11.28 4.36 -3.29
N GLY A 199 12.02 4.75 -4.32
CA GLY A 199 12.78 5.99 -4.34
C GLY A 199 13.28 6.31 -5.75
N GLY A 200 13.87 7.50 -5.89
CA GLY A 200 14.38 8.02 -7.16
C GLY A 200 13.44 8.98 -7.87
N ALA A 201 13.87 9.47 -9.03
CA ALA A 201 13.15 10.46 -9.84
C ALA A 201 13.20 10.11 -11.34
N SER A 202 13.34 8.82 -11.66
CA SER A 202 13.49 8.36 -13.03
C SER A 202 12.20 8.54 -13.83
N LYS A 203 12.32 9.16 -15.00
CA LYS A 203 11.20 9.37 -15.94
C LYS A 203 11.10 8.27 -16.98
N THR A 204 12.19 7.54 -17.23
CA THR A 204 12.26 6.50 -18.27
C THR A 204 11.98 5.13 -17.69
N ASP A 205 11.35 4.25 -18.47
CA ASP A 205 11.01 2.89 -18.02
C ASP A 205 12.26 2.07 -17.70
N GLY A 206 13.35 2.29 -18.44
CA GLY A 206 14.65 1.65 -18.18
C GLY A 206 15.21 1.99 -16.80
N GLY A 207 15.17 3.26 -16.38
CA GLY A 207 15.68 3.66 -15.07
C GLY A 207 14.79 3.19 -13.91
N LYS A 208 13.46 3.18 -14.11
CA LYS A 208 12.51 2.60 -13.16
C LYS A 208 12.72 1.09 -12.99
N MET A 209 12.91 0.36 -14.08
CA MET A 209 13.22 -1.06 -14.08
C MET A 209 14.57 -1.35 -13.42
N GLN A 210 15.58 -0.51 -13.66
CA GLN A 210 16.88 -0.63 -13.01
C GLN A 210 16.78 -0.47 -11.49
N MET A 211 16.00 0.49 -11.00
CA MET A 211 15.75 0.66 -9.56
C MET A 211 15.14 -0.62 -8.96
N LEU A 212 14.07 -1.15 -9.57
CA LEU A 212 13.40 -2.35 -9.08
C LEU A 212 14.34 -3.57 -9.09
N THR A 213 15.02 -3.82 -10.20
CA THR A 213 15.91 -4.99 -10.33
C THR A 213 17.17 -4.88 -9.47
N HIS A 214 17.69 -3.67 -9.24
CA HIS A 214 18.78 -3.44 -8.28
C HIS A 214 18.32 -3.77 -6.86
N TRP A 215 17.15 -3.28 -6.44
CA TRP A 215 16.61 -3.60 -5.12
C TRP A 215 16.40 -5.10 -4.89
N MET A 216 15.87 -5.81 -5.91
CA MET A 216 15.76 -7.28 -5.88
C MET A 216 17.11 -7.98 -5.71
N LYS A 217 18.19 -7.41 -6.26
CA LYS A 217 19.56 -7.94 -6.15
C LYS A 217 20.16 -7.70 -4.76
N GLU A 218 19.97 -6.52 -4.19
CA GLU A 218 20.52 -6.15 -2.87
C GLU A 218 19.89 -6.96 -1.73
N TYR A 219 18.62 -7.33 -1.86
CA TYR A 219 17.89 -8.09 -0.85
C TYR A 219 17.41 -9.43 -1.39
N PRO A 220 18.31 -10.36 -1.77
CA PRO A 220 17.93 -11.59 -2.43
C PRO A 220 17.13 -12.52 -1.50
N GLY A 221 16.25 -13.33 -2.08
CA GLY A 221 15.55 -14.41 -1.37
C GLY A 221 14.05 -14.19 -1.14
N ALA A 222 13.47 -13.07 -1.59
CA ALA A 222 12.02 -12.90 -1.57
C ALA A 222 11.36 -13.54 -2.81
N ASN A 223 10.15 -14.09 -2.63
CA ASN A 223 9.32 -14.53 -3.75
C ASN A 223 8.72 -13.33 -4.50
N LEU A 224 8.39 -12.26 -3.77
CA LEU A 224 7.74 -11.08 -4.32
C LEU A 224 8.34 -9.80 -3.75
N TYR A 225 8.65 -8.85 -4.62
CA TYR A 225 9.08 -7.49 -4.27
C TYR A 225 8.02 -6.52 -4.77
N LEU A 226 7.51 -5.66 -3.89
CA LEU A 226 6.46 -4.70 -4.21
C LEU A 226 6.97 -3.28 -3.96
N VAL A 227 6.82 -2.43 -4.98
CA VAL A 227 7.25 -1.02 -4.93
C VAL A 227 6.20 -0.07 -5.53
N GLY A 228 6.14 1.14 -5.00
CA GLY A 228 5.31 2.25 -5.50
C GLY A 228 6.18 3.39 -6.06
N HIS A 229 5.84 4.63 -5.68
CA HIS A 229 6.62 5.88 -5.82
C HIS A 229 6.84 6.40 -7.24
N LEU A 230 7.19 5.54 -8.21
CA LEU A 230 7.48 5.94 -9.59
C LEU A 230 6.24 5.86 -10.52
N HIS A 231 5.06 5.61 -9.93
CA HIS A 231 3.74 5.70 -10.58
C HIS A 231 3.63 4.93 -11.91
N THR A 232 4.35 3.81 -12.06
CA THR A 232 4.42 3.05 -13.31
C THR A 232 4.16 1.59 -13.05
N ALA A 233 3.12 1.04 -13.67
CA ALA A 233 2.82 -0.37 -13.54
C ALA A 233 3.83 -1.20 -14.34
N MET A 234 4.60 -2.06 -13.68
CA MET A 234 5.54 -2.97 -14.33
C MET A 234 5.78 -4.22 -13.49
N THR A 235 6.12 -5.31 -14.17
CA THR A 235 6.48 -6.58 -13.52
C THR A 235 7.71 -7.17 -14.15
N VAL A 236 8.59 -7.76 -13.35
CA VAL A 236 9.77 -8.48 -13.81
C VAL A 236 9.92 -9.79 -13.05
N PHE A 237 10.21 -10.87 -13.77
CA PHE A 237 10.54 -12.16 -13.15
C PHE A 237 12.04 -12.40 -13.17
N LYS A 238 12.54 -12.97 -12.09
CA LYS A 238 13.91 -13.43 -11.92
C LYS A 238 13.88 -14.85 -11.36
N PHE A 239 14.90 -15.62 -11.70
CA PHE A 239 15.06 -17.00 -11.29
C PHE A 239 16.43 -17.18 -10.65
N PRO A 240 16.69 -16.58 -9.46
CA PRO A 240 17.97 -16.77 -8.77
C PRO A 240 18.22 -18.26 -8.47
N PRO A 241 19.44 -18.76 -8.67
CA PRO A 241 19.81 -20.12 -8.29
C PRO A 241 19.92 -20.24 -6.76
N LYS A 242 19.32 -21.30 -6.21
CA LYS A 242 19.45 -21.74 -4.83
C LYS A 242 20.12 -23.11 -4.82
N ARG A 243 21.23 -23.22 -4.11
CA ARG A 243 21.96 -24.48 -3.93
C ARG A 243 21.26 -25.31 -2.86
N ASP A 244 20.85 -26.52 -3.21
CA ASP A 244 20.35 -27.51 -2.26
C ASP A 244 21.53 -28.42 -1.89
N HIS A 245 22.19 -28.10 -0.77
CA HIS A 245 23.39 -28.81 -0.32
C HIS A 245 23.10 -30.25 0.12
N GLN A 246 21.86 -30.59 0.48
CA GLN A 246 21.50 -31.94 0.89
C GLN A 246 21.32 -32.86 -0.32
N ARG A 247 20.78 -32.31 -1.42
CA ARG A 247 20.54 -33.06 -2.67
C ARG A 247 21.60 -32.85 -3.75
N LEU A 248 22.59 -32.00 -3.48
CA LEU A 248 23.66 -31.62 -4.42
C LEU A 248 23.11 -31.11 -5.77
N GLU A 249 22.02 -30.36 -5.74
CA GLU A 249 21.35 -29.82 -6.93
C GLU A 249 21.21 -28.29 -6.89
N ILE A 250 21.06 -27.67 -8.06
CA ILE A 250 20.72 -26.25 -8.20
C ILE A 250 19.24 -26.15 -8.54
N LYS A 251 18.48 -25.46 -7.68
CA LYS A 251 17.08 -25.12 -7.92
C LYS A 251 16.94 -23.65 -8.24
N PHE A 252 16.07 -23.32 -9.20
CA PHE A 252 15.72 -21.92 -9.42
C PHE A 252 14.53 -21.53 -8.54
N MET A 253 14.66 -20.43 -7.82
CA MET A 253 13.55 -19.85 -7.07
C MET A 253 12.83 -18.85 -7.97
N LYS A 254 11.53 -19.03 -8.21
CA LYS A 254 10.72 -17.99 -8.87
C LYS A 254 10.61 -16.79 -7.94
N SER A 255 11.11 -15.66 -8.42
CA SER A 255 11.06 -14.36 -7.74
C SER A 255 10.50 -13.32 -8.71
N ALA A 256 9.64 -12.43 -8.26
CA ALA A 256 9.15 -11.34 -9.10
C ALA A 256 9.23 -10.00 -8.38
N GLY A 257 9.55 -8.95 -9.14
CA GLY A 257 9.35 -7.57 -8.74
C GLY A 257 8.12 -7.01 -9.43
N ALA A 258 7.33 -6.24 -8.71
CA ALA A 258 6.21 -5.51 -9.26
C ALA A 258 6.21 -4.08 -8.74
N MET A 259 5.99 -3.14 -9.66
CA MET A 259 5.68 -1.76 -9.36
C MET A 259 4.23 -1.51 -9.74
N SER A 260 3.50 -0.85 -8.86
CA SER A 260 2.13 -0.41 -9.15
C SER A 260 2.13 1.05 -9.62
N SER A 261 1.09 1.44 -10.35
CA SER A 261 0.91 2.83 -10.72
C SER A 261 0.34 3.64 -9.55
N SER A 262 -0.36 4.75 -9.84
CA SER A 262 -0.93 5.65 -8.85
C SER A 262 -2.41 5.90 -9.12
N PHE A 263 -3.16 6.21 -8.06
CA PHE A 263 -4.54 6.67 -8.16
C PHE A 263 -4.63 8.15 -8.57
N LEU A 264 -3.52 8.88 -8.61
CA LEU A 264 -3.43 10.26 -9.05
C LEU A 264 -3.51 10.37 -10.57
N LYS A 265 -4.30 11.32 -11.06
CA LYS A 265 -4.30 11.72 -12.48
C LYS A 265 -2.98 12.41 -12.82
N THR A 266 -2.51 12.22 -14.04
CA THR A 266 -1.33 12.96 -14.54
C THR A 266 -1.70 14.40 -14.87
N TRP A 267 -2.73 14.58 -15.71
CA TRP A 267 -3.18 15.88 -16.19
C TRP A 267 -3.77 16.74 -15.07
N GLY A 268 -3.37 18.02 -15.02
CA GLY A 268 -3.74 18.98 -13.99
C GLY A 268 -2.99 18.81 -12.67
N THR A 269 -1.87 18.08 -12.65
CA THR A 269 -1.09 17.83 -11.42
C THR A 269 0.39 18.11 -11.62
N TYR A 270 1.17 18.04 -10.53
CA TYR A 270 2.63 18.15 -10.60
C TYR A 270 3.25 17.17 -11.61
N ALA A 271 2.71 15.96 -11.74
CA ALA A 271 3.23 14.93 -12.64
C ALA A 271 3.28 15.39 -14.10
N GLU A 272 2.25 16.11 -14.57
CA GLU A 272 2.23 16.72 -15.91
C GLU A 272 3.36 17.74 -16.07
N THR A 273 3.47 18.71 -15.14
CA THR A 273 4.49 19.77 -15.23
C THR A 273 5.91 19.24 -15.05
N ALA A 274 6.08 18.12 -14.34
CA ALA A 274 7.35 17.44 -14.16
C ALA A 274 7.72 16.53 -15.34
N GLY A 275 6.84 16.38 -16.34
CA GLY A 275 7.06 15.51 -17.50
C GLY A 275 7.15 14.02 -17.12
N MET A 276 6.35 13.60 -16.14
CA MET A 276 6.24 12.19 -15.76
C MET A 276 5.33 11.44 -16.74
N SER A 277 5.58 10.15 -16.94
CA SER A 277 4.74 9.30 -17.80
C SER A 277 3.31 9.22 -17.26
N ALA A 278 2.32 9.38 -18.13
CA ALA A 278 0.94 9.14 -17.77
C ALA A 278 0.68 7.64 -17.55
N SER A 279 -0.13 7.30 -16.55
CA SER A 279 -0.53 5.92 -16.29
C SER A 279 -1.98 5.84 -15.78
N ASP A 280 -2.67 4.77 -16.16
CA ASP A 280 -3.94 4.43 -15.53
C ASP A 280 -3.71 3.70 -14.20
N VAL A 281 -4.77 3.52 -13.42
CA VAL A 281 -4.73 2.79 -12.14
C VAL A 281 -4.55 1.30 -12.43
N LEU A 282 -3.36 0.79 -12.10
CA LEU A 282 -2.96 -0.61 -12.26
C LEU A 282 -2.14 -1.02 -11.05
N MET A 283 -2.69 -1.94 -10.27
CA MET A 283 -2.10 -2.42 -9.02
C MET A 283 -1.60 -3.84 -9.18
N ALA A 284 -0.42 -4.12 -8.65
CA ALA A 284 0.14 -5.47 -8.67
C ALA A 284 -0.72 -6.39 -7.79
N ARG A 285 -1.01 -7.57 -8.31
CA ARG A 285 -1.79 -8.60 -7.61
C ARG A 285 -1.09 -9.93 -7.71
N ALA A 286 -0.76 -10.52 -6.57
CA ALA A 286 -0.29 -11.91 -6.50
C ALA A 286 -1.42 -12.85 -6.10
N ILE A 287 -1.49 -14.02 -6.70
CA ILE A 287 -2.44 -15.09 -6.35
C ILE A 287 -1.62 -16.25 -5.83
N LEU A 288 -1.88 -16.67 -4.58
CA LEU A 288 -1.19 -17.80 -3.95
C LEU A 288 -2.10 -19.01 -3.88
N PHE A 289 -1.52 -20.17 -4.13
CA PHE A 289 -2.16 -21.48 -4.01
C PHE A 289 -1.50 -22.27 -2.86
N PRO A 290 -2.26 -23.11 -2.14
CA PRO A 290 -1.74 -23.84 -0.98
C PRO A 290 -0.77 -24.96 -1.37
N ASP A 291 -0.67 -25.31 -2.66
CA ASP A 291 0.25 -26.31 -3.19
C ASP A 291 1.67 -25.75 -3.47
N GLY A 292 1.93 -24.48 -3.12
CA GLY A 292 3.22 -23.83 -3.35
C GLY A 292 3.35 -23.16 -4.72
N LYS A 293 2.26 -23.03 -5.49
CA LYS A 293 2.23 -22.24 -6.73
C LYS A 293 1.74 -20.82 -6.49
N TRP A 294 2.13 -19.92 -7.39
CA TRP A 294 1.66 -18.55 -7.38
C TRP A 294 1.79 -17.84 -8.73
N GLU A 295 0.98 -16.80 -8.91
CA GLU A 295 0.90 -15.96 -10.09
C GLU A 295 1.01 -14.49 -9.71
N LEU A 296 1.47 -13.66 -10.67
CA LEU A 296 1.50 -12.21 -10.55
C LEU A 296 0.81 -11.62 -11.76
N THR A 297 -0.14 -10.72 -11.52
CA THR A 297 -0.91 -10.00 -12.54
C THR A 297 -0.96 -8.52 -12.19
N LEU A 298 -1.31 -7.65 -13.13
CA LEU A 298 -1.76 -6.29 -12.84
C LEU A 298 -3.28 -6.26 -12.86
N ARG A 299 -3.89 -5.55 -11.91
CA ARG A 299 -5.32 -5.30 -11.83
C ARG A 299 -5.62 -3.85 -12.13
#